data_AF-A0A914P1A9-F1
#
_entry.id   AF-A0A914P1A9-F1
#
_cell.length_a   1.000
_cell.length_b   1.000
_cell.length_c   1.000
_cell.angle_alpha   90.00
_cell.angle_beta   90.00
_cell.angle_gamma   90.00
#
_symmetry.space_group_name_H-M   'P 1'
#
loop_
_entity.id
_entity.type
_entity.pdbx_description
1 polymer ?
#
loop_
_entity_poly.entity_id
_entity_poly.type
_entity_poly.pdbx_seq_one_letter_code
_entity_poly.pdbx_strand_id
1 'polypeptide(L)'
;MPEVFYHKLTSNDKFLVIATDGLWEWLEPDSVVRLIHDHTLGTQTLSLYQPEQGTSLLDVCKDLERRKQGESKKPLDENSATHVIRNALGGVSGGTERQYERLKESLQLPPGMARHYRDDITVIVIHFSESYLSSIAEAEDHCGF
;
A
#
# COMPACT_ATOMS: atom_id res chain seq x y z
N MET A 1 -25.38 16.22 -0.46
CA MET A 1 -25.32 16.01 1.01
C MET A 1 -24.37 14.84 1.23
N PRO A 2 -23.32 14.95 2.07
CA PRO A 2 -22.41 13.85 2.28
C PRO A 2 -23.06 12.74 3.11
N GLU A 3 -22.68 11.50 2.85
CA GLU A 3 -22.91 10.38 3.75
C GLU A 3 -21.74 10.29 4.74
N VAL A 4 -22.05 10.05 6.02
CA VAL A 4 -21.06 10.04 7.09
C VAL A 4 -21.04 8.64 7.71
N PHE A 5 -19.87 8.01 7.68
CA PHE A 5 -19.62 6.70 8.26
C PHE A 5 -18.62 6.82 9.41
N TYR A 6 -18.81 6.00 10.45
CA TYR A 6 -17.90 5.91 11.60
C TYR A 6 -17.34 4.48 11.69
N HIS A 7 -16.02 4.38 11.85
CA HIS A 7 -15.31 3.13 12.11
C HIS A 7 -14.28 3.35 13.21
N LYS A 8 -14.35 2.57 14.29
CA LYS A 8 -13.32 2.57 15.33
C LYS A 8 -12.19 1.66 14.85
N LEU A 9 -10.99 2.21 14.71
CA LEU A 9 -9.83 1.43 14.28
C LEU A 9 -9.49 0.33 15.29
N THR A 10 -9.14 -0.83 14.76
CA THR A 10 -8.73 -2.04 15.49
C THR A 10 -7.32 -2.45 15.09
N SER A 11 -6.67 -3.34 15.83
CA SER A 11 -5.35 -3.88 15.48
C SER A 11 -5.32 -4.63 14.13
N ASN A 12 -6.49 -5.02 13.60
CA ASN A 12 -6.62 -5.63 12.28
C ASN A 12 -6.58 -4.61 11.14
N ASP A 13 -6.84 -3.33 11.41
CA ASP A 13 -6.85 -2.27 10.40
C ASP A 13 -5.42 -1.80 10.10
N LYS A 14 -4.99 -1.96 8.84
CA LYS A 14 -3.60 -1.69 8.44
C LYS A 14 -3.42 -0.36 7.70
N PHE A 15 -4.37 -0.02 6.83
CA PHE A 15 -4.34 1.21 6.06
C PHE A 15 -5.72 1.63 5.57
N LEU A 16 -5.85 2.88 5.16
CA LEU A 16 -7.01 3.44 4.46
C LEU A 16 -6.55 4.03 3.12
N VAL A 17 -7.32 3.74 2.07
CA VAL A 17 -7.12 4.31 0.73
C VAL A 17 -8.24 5.29 0.43
N ILE A 18 -7.88 6.50 0.06
CA ILE A 18 -8.81 7.51 -0.46
C ILE A 18 -8.34 7.84 -1.87
N ALA A 19 -9.23 7.73 -2.84
CA ALA A 19 -8.90 8.03 -4.23
C ALA A 19 -10.09 8.57 -5.01
N THR A 20 -9.81 9.31 -6.08
CA THR A 20 -10.81 9.71 -7.08
C THR A 20 -11.29 8.50 -7.90
N ASP A 21 -12.46 8.63 -8.52
CA ASP A 21 -13.01 7.68 -9.48
C ASP A 21 -12.05 7.32 -10.60
N GLY A 22 -11.23 8.28 -11.05
CA GLY A 22 -10.15 8.04 -12.00
C GLY A 22 -9.18 6.91 -11.61
N LEU A 23 -9.06 6.52 -10.34
CA LEU A 23 -8.35 5.29 -9.95
C LEU A 23 -9.21 4.03 -10.18
N TRP A 24 -10.46 4.09 -9.70
CA TRP A 24 -11.38 2.96 -9.63
C TRP A 24 -11.93 2.54 -11.00
N GLU A 25 -11.74 3.36 -12.04
CA GLU A 25 -11.93 2.98 -13.43
C GLU A 25 -10.93 1.91 -13.92
N TRP A 26 -9.73 1.86 -13.31
CA TRP A 26 -8.64 0.98 -13.76
C TRP A 26 -8.42 -0.22 -12.86
N LEU A 27 -8.71 -0.09 -11.56
CA LEU A 27 -8.42 -1.12 -10.56
C LEU A 27 -9.62 -1.38 -9.67
N GLU A 28 -9.89 -2.66 -9.44
CA GLU A 28 -10.82 -3.09 -8.41
C GLU A 28 -10.25 -2.83 -7.00
N PRO A 29 -11.12 -2.53 -6.01
CA PRO A 29 -10.69 -2.31 -4.63
C PRO A 29 -9.78 -3.40 -4.07
N ASP A 30 -10.12 -4.68 -4.31
CA ASP A 30 -9.32 -5.82 -3.84
C ASP A 30 -7.92 -5.86 -4.46
N SER A 31 -7.79 -5.43 -5.72
CA SER A 31 -6.50 -5.33 -6.39
C SER A 31 -5.64 -4.23 -5.76
N VAL A 32 -6.24 -3.08 -5.42
CA VAL A 32 -5.53 -1.99 -4.73
C VAL A 32 -5.08 -2.42 -3.34
N VAL A 33 -5.95 -3.08 -2.57
CA VAL A 33 -5.61 -3.61 -1.24
C VAL A 33 -4.44 -4.58 -1.32
N ARG A 34 -4.46 -5.52 -2.29
CA ARG A 34 -3.37 -6.48 -2.50
C ARG A 34 -2.06 -5.78 -2.87
N LEU A 35 -2.10 -4.81 -3.78
CA LEU A 35 -0.91 -4.05 -4.21
C LEU A 35 -0.27 -3.31 -3.03
N ILE A 36 -1.05 -2.64 -2.19
CA ILE A 36 -0.53 -1.90 -1.03
C ILE A 36 -0.02 -2.88 0.04
N HIS A 37 -0.72 -3.99 0.27
CA HIS A 37 -0.28 -5.02 1.21
C HIS A 37 1.08 -5.60 0.81
N ASP A 38 1.22 -6.02 -0.45
CA ASP A 38 2.46 -6.58 -0.98
C ASP A 38 3.60 -5.54 -0.98
N HIS A 39 3.30 -4.30 -1.36
CA HIS A 39 4.23 -3.18 -1.26
C HIS A 39 4.73 -2.95 0.16
N THR A 40 3.84 -2.98 1.16
CA THR A 40 4.20 -2.78 2.58
C THR A 40 5.10 -3.90 3.09
N LEU A 41 4.79 -5.16 2.74
CA LEU A 41 5.63 -6.32 3.09
C LEU A 41 7.03 -6.21 2.48
N GLY A 42 7.11 -5.82 1.21
CA GLY A 42 8.37 -5.70 0.50
C GLY A 42 9.19 -4.45 0.86
N THR A 43 8.56 -3.36 1.31
CA THR A 43 9.25 -2.11 1.67
C THR A 43 10.31 -2.33 2.75
N GLN A 44 10.07 -3.27 3.68
CA GLN A 44 11.03 -3.65 4.71
C GLN A 44 12.34 -4.21 4.12
N THR A 45 12.36 -4.63 2.85
CA THR A 45 13.55 -5.15 2.15
C THR A 45 14.37 -4.07 1.45
N LEU A 46 13.88 -2.82 1.40
CA LEU A 46 14.59 -1.71 0.76
C LEU A 46 15.78 -1.22 1.59
N SER A 47 15.73 -1.37 2.92
CA SER A 47 16.81 -1.00 3.83
C SER A 47 17.61 -2.22 4.29
N LEU A 48 18.82 -1.97 4.79
CA LEU A 48 19.58 -2.99 5.54
C LEU A 48 18.91 -3.23 6.89
N TYR A 49 18.90 -4.48 7.33
CA TYR A 49 18.37 -4.82 8.65
C TYR A 49 19.31 -4.28 9.73
N GLN A 50 18.75 -3.47 10.63
CA GLN A 50 19.46 -2.93 11.80
C GLN A 50 18.54 -3.12 13.02
N PRO A 51 18.81 -4.11 13.89
CA PRO A 51 18.03 -4.29 15.10
C PRO A 51 18.28 -3.12 16.05
N GLU A 52 17.22 -2.69 16.75
CA GLU A 52 17.34 -1.69 17.80
C GLU A 52 18.13 -2.24 18.99
N GLN A 53 18.79 -1.37 19.75
CA GLN A 53 19.52 -1.79 20.94
C GLN A 53 18.55 -2.37 21.98
N GLY A 54 18.84 -3.57 22.46
CA GLY A 54 17.99 -4.28 23.42
C GLY A 54 16.98 -5.26 22.80
N THR A 55 16.93 -5.38 21.48
CA THR A 55 16.07 -6.38 20.81
C THR A 55 16.52 -7.80 21.16
N SER A 56 15.57 -8.65 21.59
CA SER A 56 15.88 -10.05 21.91
C SER A 56 16.20 -10.85 20.64
N LEU A 57 16.98 -11.93 20.77
CA LEU A 57 17.25 -12.82 19.62
C LEU A 57 15.97 -13.41 19.02
N LEU A 58 14.95 -13.65 19.83
CA LEU A 58 13.66 -14.14 19.36
C LEU A 58 12.99 -13.10 18.45
N ASP A 59 13.02 -11.83 18.83
CA ASP A 59 12.41 -10.75 18.06
C ASP A 59 13.21 -10.48 16.78
N VAL A 60 14.55 -10.58 16.84
CA VAL A 60 15.39 -10.55 15.65
C VAL A 60 15.03 -11.67 14.67
N CYS A 61 14.83 -12.90 15.15
CA CYS A 61 14.41 -14.00 14.29
C CYS A 61 13.06 -13.72 13.62
N LYS A 62 12.07 -13.22 14.37
CA LYS A 62 10.75 -12.84 13.83
C LYS A 62 10.86 -11.74 12.77
N ASP A 63 11.69 -10.73 13.02
CA ASP A 63 11.92 -9.63 12.09
C ASP A 63 12.56 -10.12 10.79
N LEU A 64 13.54 -11.02 10.89
CA LEU A 64 14.20 -11.62 9.72
C LEU A 64 13.26 -12.54 8.93
N GLU A 65 12.41 -13.31 9.61
CA GLU A 65 11.37 -14.12 8.96
C GLU A 65 10.38 -13.24 8.18
N ARG A 66 9.94 -12.12 8.76
CA ARG A 66 9.08 -11.15 8.09
C ARG A 66 9.77 -10.54 6.85
N ARG A 67 11.05 -10.16 6.96
CA ARG A 67 11.83 -9.64 5.81
C ARG A 67 12.02 -10.68 4.72
N LYS A 68 12.27 -11.94 5.09
CA LYS A 68 12.38 -13.06 4.14
C LYS A 68 11.09 -13.26 3.35
N GLN A 69 9.94 -13.14 4.00
CA GLN A 69 8.64 -13.19 3.31
C GLN A 69 8.46 -12.01 2.33
N GLY A 70 8.98 -10.83 2.66
CA GLY A 70 8.95 -9.64 1.81
C GLY A 70 9.95 -9.65 0.65
N GLU A 71 10.96 -10.52 0.65
CA GLU A 71 12.04 -10.53 -0.36
C GLU A 71 11.51 -10.73 -1.79
N SER A 72 10.51 -11.61 -1.94
CA SER A 72 9.86 -11.85 -3.24
C SER A 72 8.94 -10.71 -3.68
N LYS A 73 8.63 -9.76 -2.79
CA LYS A 73 7.69 -8.65 -2.99
C LYS A 73 8.38 -7.28 -3.00
N LYS A 74 9.70 -7.24 -3.18
CA LYS A 74 10.47 -5.99 -3.19
C LYS A 74 9.83 -4.97 -4.16
N PRO A 75 9.31 -3.84 -3.66
CA PRO A 75 8.60 -2.90 -4.50
C PRO A 75 9.58 -2.13 -5.37
N LEU A 76 9.13 -1.79 -6.59
CA LEU A 76 9.86 -0.89 -7.48
C LEU A 76 9.75 0.58 -7.04
N ASP A 77 8.64 0.91 -6.39
CA ASP A 77 8.31 2.27 -5.96
C ASP A 77 8.51 2.39 -4.45
N GLU A 78 9.12 3.48 -3.99
CA GLU A 78 9.23 3.76 -2.55
C GLU A 78 7.88 4.19 -1.94
N ASN A 79 7.05 4.89 -2.73
CA ASN A 79 5.75 5.39 -2.31
C ASN A 79 4.63 4.44 -2.76
N SER A 80 3.77 4.01 -1.82
CA SER A 80 2.66 3.08 -2.08
C SER A 80 1.58 3.66 -3.00
N ALA A 81 1.30 4.95 -2.93
CA ALA A 81 0.36 5.62 -3.84
C ALA A 81 0.91 5.65 -5.28
N THR A 82 2.20 5.97 -5.45
CA THR A 82 2.88 5.87 -6.76
C THR A 82 2.83 4.44 -7.30
N HIS A 83 3.03 3.44 -6.43
CA HIS A 83 2.92 2.04 -6.80
C HIS A 83 1.54 1.69 -7.35
N VAL A 84 0.48 2.16 -6.70
CA VAL A 84 -0.91 1.96 -7.14
C VAL A 84 -1.18 2.67 -8.47
N ILE A 85 -0.77 3.94 -8.63
CA ILE A 85 -0.97 4.71 -9.87
C ILE A 85 -0.22 4.05 -11.04
N ARG A 86 1.01 3.56 -10.82
CA ARG A 86 1.77 2.83 -11.82
C ARG A 86 1.02 1.59 -12.30
N ASN A 87 0.44 0.82 -11.38
CA ASN A 87 -0.32 -0.39 -11.70
C ASN A 87 -1.68 -0.09 -12.33
N ALA A 88 -2.31 1.05 -12.03
CA ALA A 88 -3.53 1.48 -12.70
C ALA A 88 -3.27 1.76 -14.19
N LEU A 89 -2.21 2.50 -14.49
CA LEU A 89 -1.87 2.89 -15.87
C LEU A 89 -1.13 1.78 -16.66
N GLY A 90 -0.31 0.97 -15.99
CA GLY A 90 0.42 -0.14 -16.61
C GLY A 90 -0.37 -1.46 -16.64
N GLY A 91 -1.42 -1.57 -15.83
CA GLY A 91 -2.16 -2.79 -15.57
C GLY A 91 -1.45 -3.72 -14.56
N VAL A 92 -2.20 -4.70 -14.04
CA VAL A 92 -1.74 -5.66 -13.00
C VAL A 92 -1.32 -7.03 -13.57
N SER A 93 -1.16 -7.13 -14.89
CA SER A 93 -0.92 -8.41 -15.58
C SER A 93 -0.06 -8.23 -16.82
N GLY A 94 0.57 -9.32 -17.26
CA GLY A 94 1.38 -9.34 -18.48
C GLY A 94 2.88 -9.14 -18.27
N GLY A 95 3.36 -9.17 -17.02
CA GLY A 95 4.77 -9.01 -16.68
C GLY A 95 5.26 -7.55 -16.77
N THR A 96 6.43 -7.28 -16.20
CA THR A 96 6.96 -5.93 -16.01
C THR A 96 7.17 -5.17 -17.31
N GLU A 97 7.60 -5.85 -18.38
CA GLU A 97 7.86 -5.22 -19.69
C GLU A 97 6.58 -4.64 -20.31
N ARG A 98 5.52 -5.45 -20.41
CA ARG A 98 4.23 -4.98 -20.95
C ARG A 98 3.58 -3.91 -20.08
N GLN A 99 3.74 -4.01 -18.77
CA GLN A 99 3.26 -2.96 -17.86
C GLN A 99 3.96 -1.64 -18.13
N TYR A 100 5.26 -1.69 -18.37
CA TYR A 100 6.06 -0.50 -18.68
C TYR A 100 5.71 0.09 -20.05
N GLU A 101 5.44 -0.74 -21.05
CA GLU A 101 4.97 -0.30 -22.38
C GLU A 101 3.64 0.46 -22.28
N ARG A 102 2.63 -0.12 -21.62
CA ARG A 102 1.32 0.52 -21.42
C ARG A 102 1.43 1.83 -20.64
N LEU A 103 2.24 1.83 -19.59
CA LEU A 103 2.50 3.03 -18.80
C LEU A 103 3.11 4.14 -19.66
N LYS A 104 4.11 3.79 -20.49
CA LYS A 104 4.77 4.71 -21.41
C LYS A 104 3.77 5.27 -22.43
N GLU A 105 2.97 4.42 -23.06
CA GLU A 105 1.94 4.83 -24.03
C GLU A 105 0.94 5.80 -23.40
N SER A 106 0.46 5.50 -22.19
CA SER A 106 -0.47 6.36 -21.46
C SER A 106 0.17 7.71 -21.13
N LEU A 107 1.38 7.73 -20.56
CA LEU A 107 2.04 8.97 -20.13
C LEU A 107 2.50 9.85 -21.29
N GLN A 108 2.74 9.28 -22.47
CA GLN A 108 3.19 10.03 -23.66
C GLN A 108 2.06 10.64 -24.49
N LEU A 109 0.81 10.47 -24.07
CA LEU A 109 -0.33 11.10 -24.76
C LEU A 109 -0.16 12.63 -24.82
N PRO A 110 -0.33 13.24 -26.01
CA PRO A 110 -0.22 14.68 -26.17
C PRO A 110 -1.21 15.47 -25.29
N PRO A 111 -0.85 16.72 -24.91
CA PRO A 111 -1.77 17.62 -24.22
C PRO A 111 -3.10 17.76 -24.97
N GLY A 112 -4.21 17.68 -24.24
CA GLY A 112 -5.56 17.69 -24.82
C GLY A 112 -6.10 16.32 -25.25
N MET A 113 -5.23 15.33 -25.48
CA MET A 113 -5.69 13.95 -25.73
C MET A 113 -5.76 13.10 -24.46
N ALA A 114 -4.93 13.36 -23.45
CA ALA A 114 -4.88 12.55 -22.22
C ALA A 114 -6.25 12.37 -21.54
N ARG A 115 -7.07 13.42 -21.47
CA ARG A 115 -8.42 13.38 -20.85
C ARG A 115 -9.44 12.54 -21.62
N HIS A 116 -9.15 12.16 -22.87
CA HIS A 116 -9.99 11.19 -23.60
C HIS A 116 -9.69 9.75 -23.22
N TYR A 117 -8.51 9.48 -22.65
CA TYR A 117 -8.05 8.12 -22.33
C TYR A 117 -8.02 7.84 -20.83
N ARG A 118 -7.90 8.87 -19.98
CA ARG A 118 -7.95 8.74 -18.51
C ARG A 118 -8.49 10.01 -17.86
N ASP A 119 -9.12 9.87 -16.71
CA ASP A 119 -9.42 11.00 -15.83
C ASP A 119 -8.23 11.35 -14.90
N ASP A 120 -8.37 12.43 -14.14
CA ASP A 120 -7.41 12.85 -13.12
C ASP A 120 -7.38 11.84 -11.96
N ILE A 121 -6.21 11.22 -11.74
CA ILE A 121 -6.01 10.21 -10.70
C ILE A 121 -5.36 10.86 -9.47
N THR A 122 -6.07 10.87 -8.35
CA THR A 122 -5.51 11.26 -7.03
C THR A 122 -5.66 10.10 -6.07
N VAL A 123 -4.57 9.75 -5.37
CA VAL A 123 -4.54 8.64 -4.40
C VAL A 123 -3.84 9.10 -3.13
N ILE A 124 -4.46 8.82 -1.99
CA ILE A 124 -3.91 9.01 -0.64
C ILE A 124 -3.95 7.66 0.05
N VAL A 125 -2.79 7.19 0.52
CA VAL A 125 -2.67 5.97 1.31
C VAL A 125 -2.23 6.35 2.73
N ILE A 126 -3.07 6.03 3.71
CA ILE A 126 -2.83 6.31 5.13
C ILE A 126 -2.51 4.97 5.80
N HIS A 127 -1.27 4.80 6.25
CA HIS A 127 -0.86 3.62 7.01
C HIS A 127 -1.08 3.85 8.50
N PHE A 128 -1.69 2.89 9.18
CA PHE A 128 -1.90 2.94 10.62
C PHE A 128 -0.74 2.30 11.37
N SER A 129 -0.46 2.80 12.58
CA SER A 129 0.55 2.21 13.46
C SER A 129 -0.03 0.98 14.18
N GLU A 130 0.39 -0.21 13.75
CA GLU A 130 -0.09 -1.47 14.34
C GLU A 130 0.28 -1.60 15.82
N SER A 131 1.47 -1.12 16.21
CA SER A 131 1.94 -1.14 17.61
C SER A 131 1.08 -0.24 18.50
N TYR A 132 0.71 0.94 17.99
CA TYR A 132 -0.17 1.87 18.70
C TYR A 132 -1.60 1.35 18.81
N LEU A 133 -2.14 0.76 17.73
CA LEU A 133 -3.49 0.19 17.76
C LEU A 133 -3.58 -1.03 18.69
N SER A 134 -2.52 -1.84 18.74
CA SER A 134 -2.44 -2.97 19.68
C SER A 134 -2.35 -2.50 21.14
N SER A 135 -1.56 -1.46 21.42
CA SER A 135 -1.44 -0.95 22.79
C SER A 135 -2.72 -0.32 23.32
N ILE A 136 -3.53 0.30 22.45
CA ILE A 136 -4.88 0.77 22.81
C ILE A 136 -5.79 -0.41 23.15
N ALA A 137 -5.78 -1.47 22.33
CA ALA A 137 -6.61 -2.65 22.58
C ALA A 137 -6.27 -3.31 23.93
N GLU A 138 -4.99 -3.45 24.25
CA GLU A 138 -4.53 -3.98 25.55
C GLU A 138 -4.96 -3.10 26.73
N ALA A 139 -4.90 -1.77 26.56
CA ALA A 139 -5.33 -0.83 27.59
C ALA A 139 -6.85 -0.88 27.84
N GLU A 140 -7.65 -1.10 26.79
CA GLU A 140 -9.11 -1.26 26.92
C GLU A 140 -9.47 -2.57 27.62
N ASP A 141 -8.81 -3.68 27.30
CA ASP A 141 -9.00 -4.98 27.96
C ASP A 141 -8.63 -4.95 29.45
N HIS A 142 -7.63 -4.15 29.84
CA HIS A 142 -7.23 -3.98 31.24
C HIS A 142 -8.13 -3.03 32.06
N CYS A 143 -8.92 -2.17 31.40
CA CYS A 143 -9.76 -1.18 32.09
C CYS A 143 -11.22 -1.64 32.31
N GLY A 144 -11.62 -2.81 31.79
CA GLY A 144 -12.86 -3.51 32.14
C GLY A 144 -14.14 -2.65 32.13
N PHE A 145 -14.73 -2.47 30.94
CA PHE A 145 -16.17 -2.29 30.78
C PHE A 145 -16.77 -3.53 30.14
#